data_AF-A0A955FSL7-F1
#
_entry.id   AF-A0A955FSL7-F1
#
_cell.length_a   1.000
_cell.length_b   1.000
_cell.length_c   1.000
_cell.angle_alpha   90.00
_cell.angle_beta   90.00
_cell.angle_gamma   90.00
#
_symmetry.space_group_name_H-M   'P 1'
#
loop_
_entity.id
_entity.type
_entity.pdbx_description
1 polymer ?
#
loop_
_entity_poly.entity_id
_entity_poly.type
_entity_poly.pdbx_seq_one_letter_code
_entity_poly.pdbx_strand_id
1 'polypeptide(L)' 'MMPEMNGDEVLEKLRATEWGKKPKVIVLTNMGEQEIPQKVRDLGVSDIILKADMTPRQVADLVKKHLGS' A
#
# COMPACT_ATOMS: atom_id res chain seq x y z
N MET A 1 8.19 6.97 7.07
CA MET A 1 9.03 7.62 6.07
C MET A 1 10.20 6.70 5.74
N MET A 2 10.61 6.63 4.48
CA MET A 2 11.78 5.85 4.06
C MET A 2 12.94 6.83 3.74
N PRO A 3 14.20 6.42 3.87
CA PRO A 3 15.34 7.35 3.91
C PRO A 3 15.57 8.15 2.62
N GLU A 4 15.17 7.63 1.46
CA GLU A 4 15.43 8.28 0.15
C GLU A 4 14.17 8.72 -0.59
N MET A 5 13.02 8.09 -0.31
CA MET A 5 11.78 8.32 -1.04
C MET A 5 10.58 7.92 -0.19
N ASN A 6 9.48 8.66 -0.25
CA ASN A 6 8.26 8.26 0.45
C ASN A 6 7.49 7.15 -0.30
N GLY A 7 6.62 6.44 0.42
CA GLY A 7 5.90 5.29 -0.15
C GLY A 7 4.92 5.67 -1.26
N ASP A 8 4.35 6.87 -1.19
CA ASP A 8 3.50 7.45 -2.23
C ASP A 8 4.31 7.82 -3.48
N GLU A 9 5.48 8.42 -3.34
CA GLU A 9 6.38 8.69 -4.46
C GLU A 9 6.84 7.40 -5.17
N VAL A 10 7.12 6.34 -4.39
CA VAL A 10 7.41 5.00 -4.96
C VAL A 10 6.21 4.48 -5.74
N LEU A 11 5.00 4.62 -5.21
CA LEU A 11 3.79 4.16 -5.89
C LEU A 11 3.54 4.94 -7.19
N GLU A 12 3.71 6.26 -7.19
CA GLU A 12 3.60 7.10 -8.38
C GLU A 12 4.59 6.63 -9.47
N LYS A 13 5.87 6.47 -9.10
CA LYS A 13 6.90 5.98 -10.03
C LYS A 13 6.61 4.57 -10.52
N LEU A 14 6.10 3.70 -9.65
CA LEU A 14 5.71 2.34 -10.03
C LEU A 14 4.58 2.36 -11.06
N ARG A 15 3.52 3.13 -10.83
CA ARG A 15 2.36 3.23 -11.75
C ARG A 15 2.70 3.90 -13.09
N ALA A 16 3.78 4.68 -13.14
CA ALA A 16 4.31 5.22 -14.39
C ALA A 16 4.97 4.15 -15.30
N THR A 17 5.27 2.95 -14.79
CA THR A 17 5.86 1.85 -15.58
C THR A 17 4.79 0.91 -16.14
N GLU A 18 5.06 0.31 -17.30
CA GLU A 18 4.12 -0.62 -17.94
C GLU A 18 3.83 -1.87 -17.10
N TRP A 19 4.85 -2.40 -16.42
CA TRP A 19 4.67 -3.56 -15.53
C TRP A 19 4.00 -3.16 -14.23
N GLY A 20 4.34 -1.98 -13.69
CA GLY A 20 3.88 -1.51 -12.39
C GLY A 20 2.41 -1.11 -12.35
N LYS A 21 1.70 -1.07 -13.48
CA LYS A 21 0.23 -0.94 -13.53
C LYS A 21 -0.53 -2.21 -13.12
N LYS A 22 0.11 -3.39 -13.21
CA LYS A 22 -0.52 -4.69 -13.00
C LYS A 22 -0.53 -5.23 -11.56
N PRO A 23 0.55 -5.09 -10.74
CA PRO A 23 0.58 -5.73 -9.44
C PRO A 23 -0.41 -5.09 -8.46
N LYS A 24 -1.01 -5.95 -7.62
CA LYS A 24 -1.73 -5.54 -6.42
C LYS A 24 -0.76 -4.86 -5.47
N VAL A 25 -1.15 -3.70 -4.96
CA VAL A 25 -0.32 -2.91 -4.02
C VAL A 25 -1.12 -2.74 -2.75
N ILE A 26 -0.50 -3.06 -1.61
CA ILE A 26 -1.08 -2.87 -0.29
C ILE A 26 -0.15 -1.94 0.48
N VAL A 27 -0.69 -0.85 1.01
CA VAL A 27 0.08 0.15 1.74
C VAL A 27 0.07 -0.18 3.23
N LEU A 28 1.22 -0.24 3.86
CA LEU A 28 1.35 -0.42 5.31
C LEU A 28 1.90 0.86 5.94
N THR A 29 1.06 1.61 6.65
CA THR A 29 1.36 2.96 7.16
C THR A 29 1.13 3.11 8.65
N ASN A 30 1.82 4.04 9.29
CA ASN A 30 1.55 4.46 10.66
C ASN A 30 0.70 5.74 10.74
N MET A 31 0.38 6.34 9.58
CA MET A 31 -0.52 7.50 9.50
C MET A 31 -1.96 7.01 9.60
N GLY A 32 -2.81 7.69 10.35
CA GLY A 32 -4.24 7.38 10.41
C GLY A 32 -4.89 7.45 9.04
N GLU A 33 -6.01 6.74 8.85
CA GLU A 33 -6.62 6.58 7.53
C GLU A 33 -6.98 7.94 6.85
N GLN A 34 -7.36 8.93 7.65
CA GLN A 34 -7.71 10.29 7.21
C GLN A 34 -6.48 11.11 6.78
N GLU A 35 -5.28 10.73 7.24
CA GLU A 35 -4.02 11.41 6.93
C GLU A 35 -3.39 10.89 5.64
N ILE A 36 -3.95 9.82 5.07
CA ILE A 36 -3.45 9.25 3.83
C ILE A 36 -3.86 10.14 2.67
N PRO A 37 -2.90 10.66 1.88
CA PRO A 37 -3.23 11.52 0.75
C PRO A 37 -4.17 10.84 -0.23
N GLN A 38 -5.20 11.57 -0.69
CA GLN A 38 -6.18 11.05 -1.65
C GLN A 38 -5.52 10.47 -2.91
N LYS A 39 -4.42 11.09 -3.36
CA LYS A 39 -3.60 10.60 -4.49
C LYS A 39 -3.17 9.13 -4.35
N VAL A 40 -2.91 8.64 -3.14
CA VAL A 40 -2.51 7.23 -2.90
C VAL A 40 -3.68 6.30 -3.21
N ARG A 41 -4.90 6.70 -2.87
CA ARG A 41 -6.12 5.94 -3.18
C ARG A 41 -6.39 5.94 -4.68
N ASP A 42 -6.19 7.09 -5.32
CA ASP A 42 -6.42 7.27 -6.76
C ASP A 42 -5.43 6.44 -7.62
N LEU A 43 -4.27 6.07 -7.07
CA LEU A 43 -3.27 5.19 -7.72
C LEU A 43 -3.64 3.70 -7.70
N GLY A 44 -4.85 3.35 -7.25
CA GLY A 44 -5.39 2.00 -7.33
C GLY A 44 -4.69 1.01 -6.41
N VAL A 45 -4.55 1.38 -5.13
CA VAL A 45 -4.11 0.45 -4.08
C VAL A 45 -5.22 -0.56 -3.79
N SER A 46 -4.83 -1.82 -3.58
CA SER A 46 -5.75 -2.92 -3.27
C SER A 46 -6.21 -2.87 -1.81
N ASP A 47 -5.36 -2.36 -0.92
CA ASP A 47 -5.70 -2.19 0.49
C ASP A 47 -4.74 -1.22 1.20
N ILE A 48 -5.16 -0.75 2.37
CA ILE A 48 -4.38 0.09 3.26
C ILE A 48 -4.46 -0.50 4.66
N ILE A 49 -3.30 -0.74 5.26
CA ILE A 49 -3.15 -1.29 6.61
C ILE A 49 -2.53 -0.23 7.52
N LEU A 50 -3.19 0.03 8.64
CA LEU A 50 -2.61 0.75 9.76
C LEU A 50 -1.73 -0.19 10.58
N LYS A 51 -0.44 0.16 10.72
CA LYS A 51 0.58 -0.64 11.42
C LYS A 51 0.22 -0.92 12.87
N ALA A 52 -0.50 -0.01 13.51
CA ALA A 52 -0.93 -0.16 14.90
C ALA A 52 -2.09 -1.15 15.06
N ASP A 53 -2.87 -1.39 14.01
CA ASP A 53 -4.14 -2.13 14.10
C ASP A 53 -3.98 -3.62 13.77
N MET A 54 -2.84 -4.02 13.19
CA MET A 54 -2.63 -5.39 12.72
C MET A 54 -1.32 -5.99 13.23
N THR A 55 -1.44 -7.23 13.70
CA THR A 55 -0.29 -8.10 13.94
C THR A 55 0.33 -8.58 12.62
N PRO A 56 1.62 -8.98 12.59
CA PRO A 56 2.26 -9.54 11.39
C PRO A 56 1.50 -10.72 10.79
N ARG A 57 0.84 -11.54 11.63
CA ARG A 57 0.00 -12.65 11.17
C ARG A 57 -1.23 -12.18 10.41
N GLN A 58 -1.93 -11.17 10.94
CA GLN A 58 -3.10 -10.59 10.27
C GLN A 58 -2.73 -9.93 8.94
N VAL A 59 -1.56 -9.28 8.87
CA VAL A 59 -1.03 -8.75 7.61
C VAL A 59 -0.83 -9.88 6.59
N ALA A 60 -0.21 -10.99 6.99
CA ALA A 60 0.01 -12.13 6.11
C ALA A 60 -1.31 -12.75 5.61
N ASP A 61 -2.31 -12.87 6.49
CA ASP A 61 -3.61 -13.43 6.14
C ASP A 61 -4.40 -12.49 5.20
N LEU A 62 -4.29 -11.17 5.39
CA LEU A 62 -4.86 -10.17 4.47
C LEU A 62 -4.22 -10.26 3.08
N VAL A 63 -2.89 -10.40 3.01
CA VAL A 63 -2.19 -10.58 1.73
C VAL A 63 -2.68 -11.83 1.00
N LYS A 64 -2.83 -12.97 1.70
CA LYS A 64 -3.38 -14.21 1.10
C LYS A 64 -4.78 -14.03 0.54
N LYS A 65 -5.66 -13.35 1.29
CA LYS A 65 -7.02 -13.02 0.84
C LYS A 65 -7.00 -12.24 -0.47
N HIS A 66 -6.11 -11.25 -0.59
CA HIS A 66 -5.95 -10.49 -1.83
C HIS A 66 -5.35 -11.31 -2.97
N LEU A 67 -4.52 -12.33 -2.68
CA LEU A 67 -4.00 -13.24 -3.70
C LEU A 67 -5.01 -14.33 -4.12
N GLY A 68 -6.14 -14.46 -3.40
CA GLY A 68 -7.13 -15.51 -3.65
C GLY A 68 -6.65 -16.89 -3.22
N SER A 69 -5.78 -16.95 -2.21
CA SER A 69 -5.16 -18.17 -1.67
C SER A 69 -5.70 -18.53 -0.29
#